data_AF-A0A1S2LPU7-F1
#
_entry.id   AF-A0A1S2LPU7-F1
#
_cell.length_a   1.000
_cell.length_b   1.000
_cell.length_c   1.000
_cell.angle_alpha   90.00
_cell.angle_beta   90.00
_cell.angle_gamma   90.00
#
_symmetry.space_group_name_H-M   'P 1'
#
loop_
_entity.id
_entity.type
_entity.pdbx_description
1 polymer ?
#
loop_
_entity_poly.entity_id
_entity_poly.type
_entity_poly.pdbx_seq_one_letter_code
_entity_poly.pdbx_strand_id
1 'polypeptide(L)'
;MDDPYAPEIELVKGVYVINKKAILELLEGRIHSINSYEFNILKKKSRNISDEDIEYVLEMATVVVLASEKNQTLTTYFIAGTGEKLNSILNLCLGYSKDLENNKFKLSLQNFIDDVEVVKQMG
;
A
#
# COMPACT_ATOMS: atom_id res chain seq x y z
N MET A 1 23.93 7.30 1.71
CA MET A 1 23.21 7.61 2.96
C MET A 1 22.05 6.65 2.98
N ASP A 2 22.04 5.73 3.93
CA ASP A 2 20.92 4.79 4.08
C ASP A 2 19.69 5.59 4.50
N ASP A 3 18.58 5.38 3.79
CA ASP A 3 17.30 6.01 4.13
C ASP A 3 16.89 5.50 5.53
N PRO A 4 16.73 6.38 6.53
CA PRO A 4 16.43 5.98 7.90
C PRO A 4 15.07 5.28 8.04
N TYR A 5 14.23 5.34 7.00
CA TYR A 5 12.93 4.67 6.95
C TYR A 5 12.96 3.34 6.16
N ALA A 6 14.07 3.05 5.47
CA ALA A 6 14.23 1.76 4.82
C ALA A 6 14.56 0.67 5.86
N PRO A 7 13.85 -0.48 5.83
CA PRO A 7 14.12 -1.57 6.75
C PRO A 7 15.49 -2.20 6.50
N GLU A 8 16.11 -2.74 7.56
CA GLU A 8 17.32 -3.56 7.45
C GLU A 8 17.10 -4.72 6.47
N ILE A 9 18.08 -4.98 5.60
CA ILE A 9 17.92 -5.91 4.47
C ILE A 9 17.61 -7.34 4.95
N GLU A 10 18.11 -7.71 6.13
CA GLU A 10 17.87 -9.00 6.79
C GLU A 10 16.40 -9.17 7.21
N LEU A 11 15.69 -8.07 7.44
CA LEU A 11 14.28 -8.05 7.81
C LEU A 11 13.37 -8.05 6.59
N VAL A 12 13.86 -7.67 5.40
CA VAL A 12 13.08 -7.64 4.16
C VAL A 12 12.61 -9.05 3.79
N LYS A 13 11.29 -9.20 3.66
CA LYS A 13 10.65 -10.46 3.23
C LYS A 13 10.15 -10.41 1.79
N GLY A 14 9.99 -9.20 1.24
CA GLY A 14 9.63 -9.03 -0.16
C GLY A 14 9.62 -7.58 -0.59
N VAL A 15 9.90 -7.36 -1.88
CA VAL A 15 9.80 -6.06 -2.54
C VAL A 15 8.81 -6.21 -3.69
N TYR A 16 7.81 -5.34 -3.73
CA TYR A 16 6.72 -5.37 -4.71
C TYR A 16 6.67 -4.03 -5.44
N VAL A 17 6.47 -4.10 -6.76
CA VAL A 17 6.35 -2.91 -7.61
C VAL A 17 4.94 -2.86 -8.16
N ILE A 18 4.23 -1.77 -7.85
CA ILE A 18 2.90 -1.49 -8.39
C ILE A 18 3.08 -0.48 -9.52
N ASN A 19 2.80 -0.90 -10.75
CA ASN A 19 3.03 -0.08 -11.95
C ASN A 19 1.79 0.04 -12.84
N LYS A 20 0.70 -0.66 -12.50
CA LYS A 20 -0.56 -0.56 -13.26
C LYS A 20 -1.22 0.77 -12.96
N LYS A 21 -1.25 1.67 -13.94
CA LYS A 21 -1.83 3.03 -13.83
C LYS A 21 -3.20 3.08 -13.13
N ALA A 22 -4.14 2.20 -13.50
CA ALA A 22 -5.46 2.17 -12.86
C ALA A 22 -5.40 1.88 -11.35
N ILE A 23 -4.46 1.02 -10.93
CA ILE A 23 -4.24 0.71 -9.51
C ILE A 23 -3.56 1.89 -8.82
N LEU A 24 -2.53 2.48 -9.43
CA LEU A 24 -1.86 3.65 -8.88
C LEU A 24 -2.84 4.81 -8.65
N GLU A 25 -3.67 5.14 -9.64
CA GLU A 25 -4.68 6.20 -9.49
C GLU A 25 -5.75 5.88 -8.43
N LEU A 26 -6.07 4.60 -8.22
CA LEU A 26 -6.93 4.18 -7.12
C LEU A 26 -6.26 4.38 -5.76
N LEU A 27 -4.99 3.95 -5.62
CA LEU A 27 -4.22 4.04 -4.37
C LEU A 27 -3.90 5.48 -3.98
N GLU A 28 -3.77 6.37 -4.97
CA GLU A 28 -3.63 7.82 -4.78
C GLU A 28 -4.95 8.53 -4.45
N GLY A 29 -6.08 7.84 -4.53
CA GLY A 29 -7.40 8.44 -4.30
C GLY A 29 -7.95 9.26 -5.47
N ARG A 30 -7.24 9.36 -6.60
CA ARG A 30 -7.79 9.98 -7.83
C ARG A 30 -9.00 9.21 -8.34
N ILE A 31 -9.00 7.89 -8.17
CA ILE A 31 -10.13 7.02 -8.40
C ILE A 31 -10.63 6.49 -7.06
N HIS A 32 -11.95 6.50 -6.88
CA HIS A 32 -12.55 6.16 -5.59
C HIS A 32 -12.70 4.65 -5.39
N SER A 33 -13.12 3.93 -6.44
CA SER A 33 -13.43 2.50 -6.38
C SER A 33 -13.01 1.74 -7.64
N ILE A 34 -12.66 0.47 -7.49
CA ILE A 34 -12.43 -0.50 -8.58
C ILE A 34 -13.69 -0.73 -9.42
N ASN A 35 -14.86 -0.47 -8.85
CA ASN A 35 -16.15 -0.65 -9.54
C ASN A 35 -16.53 0.58 -10.38
N SER A 36 -15.76 1.66 -10.31
CA SER A 36 -16.02 2.89 -11.05
C SER A 36 -15.82 2.73 -12.56
N TYR A 37 -16.48 3.60 -13.33
CA TYR A 37 -16.35 3.62 -14.78
C TYR A 37 -14.93 4.03 -15.21
N GLU A 38 -14.36 5.00 -14.50
CA GLU A 38 -13.01 5.53 -14.66
C GLU A 38 -11.96 4.43 -14.49
N PHE A 39 -12.08 3.64 -13.41
CA PHE A 39 -11.20 2.50 -13.18
C PHE A 39 -11.26 1.50 -14.33
N ASN A 40 -12.48 1.16 -14.78
CA ASN A 40 -12.68 0.18 -15.84
C ASN A 40 -12.11 0.64 -17.19
N ILE A 41 -12.20 1.94 -17.52
CA ILE A 41 -11.55 2.49 -18.72
C ILE A 41 -10.03 2.36 -18.61
N LEU A 42 -9.44 2.82 -17.50
CA LEU A 42 -7.99 2.82 -17.32
C LEU A 42 -7.43 1.40 -17.26
N LYS A 43 -8.15 0.47 -16.62
CA LYS A 43 -7.80 -0.95 -16.60
C LYS A 43 -7.76 -1.53 -18.02
N LYS A 44 -8.75 -1.23 -18.87
CA LYS A 44 -8.77 -1.68 -20.27
C LYS A 44 -7.66 -1.07 -21.12
N LYS A 45 -7.26 0.18 -20.82
CA LYS A 45 -6.18 0.89 -21.51
C LYS A 45 -4.78 0.53 -20.98
N SER A 46 -4.70 -0.19 -19.86
CA SER A 46 -3.42 -0.57 -19.28
C SER A 46 -2.68 -1.49 -20.26
N ARG A 47 -1.45 -1.09 -20.59
CA ARG A 47 -0.56 -1.87 -21.45
C ARG A 47 0.35 -2.71 -20.56
N ASN A 48 0.78 -3.87 -21.07
CA ASN A 48 1.89 -4.58 -20.44
C ASN A 48 3.16 -3.75 -20.66
N ILE A 49 3.89 -3.55 -19.58
CA ILE A 49 5.17 -2.86 -19.58
C ILE A 49 6.22 -3.83 -20.14
N SER A 50 7.04 -3.35 -21.06
CA SER A 50 8.22 -4.05 -21.57
C SER A 50 9.48 -3.62 -20.84
N ASP A 51 10.58 -4.36 -21.00
CA ASP A 51 11.86 -4.03 -20.35
C ASP A 51 12.39 -2.66 -20.80
N GLU A 52 12.03 -2.20 -22.00
CA GLU A 52 12.38 -0.87 -22.53
C GLU A 52 11.64 0.27 -21.79
N ASP A 53 10.56 -0.03 -21.09
CA ASP A 53 9.76 0.94 -20.32
C ASP A 53 10.21 1.06 -18.85
N ILE A 54 11.28 0.35 -18.43
CA ILE A 54 11.71 0.25 -17.02
C ILE A 54 11.96 1.61 -16.37
N GLU A 55 12.64 2.54 -17.05
CA GLU A 55 12.92 3.86 -16.48
C GLU A 55 11.62 4.63 -16.21
N TYR A 56 10.69 4.61 -17.18
CA TYR A 56 9.36 5.22 -17.03
C TYR A 56 8.55 4.57 -15.90
N VAL A 57 8.70 3.25 -15.71
CA VAL A 57 8.06 2.55 -14.59
C VAL A 57 8.64 3.00 -13.26
N LEU A 58 9.96 3.14 -13.14
CA LEU A 58 10.58 3.56 -11.89
C LEU A 58 10.19 5.00 -11.52
N GLU A 59 9.89 5.86 -12.50
CA GLU A 59 9.38 7.22 -12.24
C GLU A 59 7.94 7.25 -11.73
N MET A 60 7.10 6.27 -12.12
CA MET A 60 5.66 6.29 -11.82
C MET A 60 5.20 5.21 -10.83
N ALA A 61 6.02 4.20 -10.57
CA ALA A 61 5.62 3.06 -9.77
C ALA A 61 5.68 3.37 -8.27
N THR A 62 4.78 2.73 -7.55
CA THR A 62 4.86 2.66 -6.10
C THR A 62 5.58 1.36 -5.72
N VAL A 63 6.68 1.48 -5.00
CA VAL A 63 7.45 0.35 -4.47
C VAL A 63 7.05 0.10 -3.03
N VAL A 64 6.72 -1.14 -2.70
CA VAL A 64 6.37 -1.58 -1.36
C VAL A 64 7.40 -2.58 -0.89
N VAL A 65 8.04 -2.29 0.24
CA VAL A 65 8.94 -3.20 0.92
C VAL A 65 8.22 -3.75 2.14
N LEU A 66 8.06 -5.06 2.21
CA LEU A 66 7.52 -5.75 3.37
C LEU A 66 8.68 -6.27 4.21
N ALA A 67 8.69 -5.92 5.50
CA ALA A 67 9.72 -6.37 6.42
C ALA A 67 9.12 -6.99 7.68
N SER A 68 9.86 -7.94 8.24
CA SER A 68 9.41 -8.66 9.41
C SER A 68 10.53 -9.16 10.31
N GLU A 69 10.36 -8.91 11.60
CA GLU A 69 11.15 -9.49 12.69
C GLU A 69 10.78 -10.96 12.98
N LYS A 70 9.58 -11.41 12.58
CA LYS A 70 9.04 -12.74 12.87
C LYS A 70 8.61 -13.46 11.61
N ASN A 71 9.03 -14.70 11.44
CA ASN A 71 8.56 -15.51 10.32
C ASN A 71 7.03 -15.60 10.35
N GLN A 72 6.38 -15.30 9.21
CA GLN A 72 4.93 -15.38 8.95
C GLN A 72 4.05 -14.21 9.42
N THR A 73 4.58 -13.16 10.05
CA THR A 73 3.78 -11.98 10.44
C THR A 73 4.36 -10.73 9.81
N LEU A 74 3.57 -9.89 9.17
CA LEU A 74 4.04 -8.57 8.73
C LEU A 74 4.21 -7.69 9.98
N THR A 75 5.39 -7.12 10.20
CA THR A 75 5.62 -6.22 11.35
C THR A 75 5.82 -4.78 10.92
N THR A 76 6.36 -4.56 9.72
CA THR A 76 6.53 -3.23 9.17
C THR A 76 6.51 -3.26 7.64
N TYR A 77 6.22 -2.10 7.06
CA TYR A 77 6.29 -1.90 5.62
C TYR A 77 6.84 -0.51 5.32
N PHE A 78 7.42 -0.36 4.14
CA PHE A 78 7.88 0.91 3.61
C PHE A 78 7.28 1.10 2.22
N ILE A 79 6.87 2.32 1.91
CA ILE A 79 6.31 2.70 0.61
C ILE A 79 7.18 3.83 0.05
N ALA A 80 7.80 3.58 -1.10
CA ALA A 80 8.37 4.63 -1.93
C ALA A 80 7.40 4.95 -3.08
N GLY A 81 6.93 6.19 -3.13
CA GLY A 81 5.90 6.66 -4.05
C GLY A 81 4.62 7.06 -3.33
N THR A 82 3.57 7.28 -4.10
CA THR A 82 2.26 7.75 -3.63
C THR A 82 1.30 6.57 -3.43
N GLY A 83 0.54 6.59 -2.34
CA GLY A 83 -0.35 5.47 -1.99
C GLY A 83 -1.04 5.64 -0.66
N GLU A 84 -1.82 6.71 -0.49
CA GLU A 84 -2.56 6.97 0.76
C GLU A 84 -3.46 5.78 1.12
N LYS A 85 -4.23 5.25 0.18
CA LYS A 85 -5.07 4.07 0.43
C LYS A 85 -4.26 2.78 0.59
N LEU A 86 -3.01 2.76 0.11
CA LEU A 86 -2.12 1.61 0.32
C LEU A 86 -1.69 1.50 1.78
N ASN A 87 -1.50 2.64 2.47
CA ASN A 87 -1.29 2.64 3.92
C ASN A 87 -2.46 1.99 4.63
N SER A 88 -3.71 2.34 4.28
CA SER A 88 -4.89 1.72 4.88
C SER A 88 -4.94 0.22 4.65
N ILE A 89 -4.66 -0.27 3.44
CA ILE A 89 -4.58 -1.72 3.18
C ILE A 89 -3.52 -2.38 4.07
N LEU A 90 -2.30 -1.84 4.10
CA LEU A 90 -1.19 -2.46 4.81
C LEU A 90 -1.36 -2.37 6.33
N ASN A 91 -1.96 -1.31 6.86
CA ASN A 91 -2.35 -1.20 8.26
C ASN A 91 -3.33 -2.29 8.66
N LEU A 92 -4.34 -2.58 7.82
CA LEU A 92 -5.24 -3.69 8.07
C LEU A 92 -4.51 -5.05 8.05
N CYS A 93 -3.49 -5.21 7.20
CA CYS A 93 -2.66 -6.41 7.15
C CYS A 93 -1.74 -6.56 8.38
N LEU A 94 -1.24 -5.47 8.95
CA LEU A 94 -0.54 -5.48 10.26
C LEU A 94 -1.49 -5.93 11.38
N GLY A 95 -2.78 -5.66 11.22
CA GLY A 95 -3.84 -6.02 12.14
C GLY A 95 -3.93 -5.08 13.33
N TYR A 96 -4.91 -5.35 14.20
CA TYR A 96 -5.17 -4.59 15.41
C TYR A 96 -5.02 -5.51 16.63
N SER A 97 -4.13 -5.16 17.57
CA SER A 97 -4.00 -5.91 18.82
C SER A 97 -5.11 -5.54 19.80
N LYS A 98 -5.74 -6.54 20.42
CA LYS A 98 -6.72 -6.36 21.50
C LYS A 98 -6.13 -5.68 22.74
N ASP A 99 -4.81 -5.70 22.90
CA ASP A 99 -4.10 -4.97 23.97
C ASP A 99 -4.27 -3.44 23.85
N LEU A 100 -4.72 -2.97 22.68
CA LEU A 100 -5.02 -1.56 22.38
C LEU A 100 -6.49 -1.18 22.69
N GLU A 101 -7.34 -2.06 23.24
CA GLU A 101 -8.71 -1.69 23.65
C GLU A 101 -8.77 -0.81 24.91
N ASN A 102 -7.62 -0.51 25.52
CA ASN A 102 -7.53 0.39 26.66
C ASN A 102 -7.79 1.86 26.22
N ASN A 103 -8.42 2.69 27.07
CA ASN A 103 -8.78 4.09 26.77
C ASN A 103 -7.60 4.95 26.27
N LYS A 104 -6.35 4.53 26.56
CA LYS A 104 -5.11 5.16 26.09
C LYS A 104 -4.90 5.07 24.57
N PHE A 105 -5.57 4.15 23.88
CA PHE A 105 -5.35 3.85 22.46
C PHE A 105 -6.60 4.06 21.60
N LYS A 106 -7.59 4.83 22.08
CA LYS A 106 -8.78 5.22 21.31
C LYS A 106 -8.45 5.77 19.92
N LEU A 107 -7.37 6.54 19.81
CA LEU A 107 -6.90 7.08 18.53
C LEU A 107 -6.48 5.97 17.56
N SER A 108 -5.76 4.96 18.04
CA SER A 108 -5.34 3.81 17.23
C SER A 108 -6.54 2.98 16.74
N LEU A 109 -7.56 2.81 17.59
CA LEU A 109 -8.80 2.14 17.18
C LEU A 109 -9.55 2.94 16.12
N GLN A 110 -9.66 4.26 16.29
CA GLN A 110 -10.31 5.11 15.30
C GLN A 110 -9.59 5.04 13.96
N ASN A 111 -8.26 5.18 13.95
CA ASN A 111 -7.46 5.04 12.73
C ASN A 111 -7.69 3.70 12.03
N PHE A 112 -7.77 2.59 12.79
CA PHE A 112 -8.06 1.28 12.21
C PHE A 112 -9.47 1.22 11.59
N ILE A 113 -10.47 1.81 12.24
CA ILE A 113 -11.84 1.90 11.69
C ILE A 113 -11.86 2.74 10.42
N ASP A 114 -11.13 3.86 10.41
CA ASP A 114 -11.02 4.74 9.24
C ASP A 114 -10.34 3.99 8.08
N ASP A 115 -9.27 3.23 8.36
CA ASP A 115 -8.60 2.37 7.38
C ASP A 115 -9.55 1.31 6.81
N VAL A 116 -10.39 0.69 7.65
CA VAL A 116 -11.45 -0.24 7.20
C VAL A 116 -12.42 0.44 6.24
N GLU A 117 -12.87 1.66 6.55
CA GLU A 117 -13.81 2.39 5.70
C GLU A 117 -13.19 2.80 4.37
N VAL A 118 -11.94 3.26 4.37
CA VAL A 118 -11.18 3.56 3.15
C VAL A 118 -11.10 2.34 2.24
N VAL A 119 -10.70 1.18 2.79
CA VAL A 119 -10.57 -0.06 2.01
C VAL A 119 -11.93 -0.56 1.50
N LYS A 120 -13.00 -0.47 2.30
CA LYS A 120 -14.36 -0.80 1.84
C LYS A 120 -14.81 0.07 0.66
N GLN A 121 -14.52 1.36 0.70
CA GLN A 121 -14.90 2.29 -0.38
C GLN A 121 -14.16 2.00 -1.69
N MET A 122 -12.97 1.38 -1.61
CA MET A 122 -12.24 0.94 -2.80
C MET A 122 -12.99 -0.16 -3.56
N GLY A 123 -13.80 -0.97 -2.89
CA GLY A 123 -14.61 -2.04 -3.50
C GLY A 123 -13.97 -3.41 -3.55
#